data_AF-A0A914S1I4-F1
#
_entry.id   AF-A0A914S1I4-F1
#
_cell.length_a   1.000
_cell.length_b   1.000
_cell.length_c   1.000
_cell.angle_alpha   90.00
_cell.angle_beta   90.00
_cell.angle_gamma   90.00
#
_symmetry.space_group_name_H-M   'P 1'
#
loop_
_entity.id
_entity.type
_entity.pdbx_description
1 polymer ?
#
loop_
_entity_poly.entity_id
_entity_poly.type
_entity_poly.pdbx_seq_one_letter_code
_entity_poly.pdbx_strand_id
1 'polypeptide(L)'
;MRRWIDSIFIFTLQILAISQISPNDDFTFRTLSGGKIRGRQVVTEQNVTGYQFLGIPYAKPPVANLRYRKPIPIKKWENVIDATEYKQSNCLTEGGCAVMFYIHGGGYRYDTPSLFSPQFLVDNFLTEERSVVFVMPAYRLGSFGFLNLSPTFNTSAIKNIAFHGLEDEGYPFEGPCIDGPGGVLPEGIPKLRQKRYPIRLLIGSTTEEFSDTEFLVQPNGKADRRRLLSVCRKAVAEMAFKNTWLTTADCFVEYLDPSRAPHVFDDTSIFLSTALSGEDVQNAGGVSFLYEFQYRFVDGAFNFSRLSPPANRPQHTEDLVRHLTLTFSITT
;
A
#
# COMPACT_ATOMS: atom_id res chain seq x y z
N MET A 1 58.74 47.02 -2.79
CA MET A 1 58.46 45.81 -1.99
C MET A 1 57.39 46.10 -0.91
N ARG A 2 56.13 46.40 -1.28
CA ARG A 2 55.03 46.61 -0.28
C ARG A 2 53.60 46.54 -0.85
N ARG A 3 53.37 45.70 -1.88
CA ARG A 3 52.07 45.50 -2.58
C ARG A 3 51.90 44.09 -3.17
N TRP A 4 52.61 43.10 -2.61
CA TRP A 4 52.65 41.71 -3.12
C TRP A 4 52.70 40.67 -1.97
N ILE A 5 52.41 41.08 -0.73
CA ILE A 5 52.42 40.21 0.46
C ILE A 5 51.00 39.95 0.95
N ASP A 6 50.12 40.94 0.78
CA ASP A 6 48.73 40.95 1.31
C ASP A 6 47.79 39.97 0.56
N SER A 7 48.24 39.39 -0.56
CA SER A 7 47.46 38.44 -1.38
C SER A 7 47.72 36.96 -1.06
N ILE A 8 48.65 36.64 -0.15
CA ILE A 8 48.98 35.25 0.23
C ILE A 8 48.28 34.84 1.54
N PHE A 9 47.83 35.80 2.35
CA PHE A 9 47.21 35.55 3.67
C PHE A 9 45.68 35.33 3.67
N ILE A 10 45.04 35.26 2.49
CA ILE A 10 43.60 34.98 2.33
C ILE A 10 43.38 33.73 1.45
N PHE A 11 44.33 32.80 1.44
CA PHE A 11 44.23 31.53 0.67
C PHE A 11 44.64 30.27 1.45
N THR A 12 44.73 30.35 2.78
CA THR A 12 45.17 29.25 3.67
C THR A 12 44.22 28.98 4.84
N LEU A 13 42.96 29.45 4.77
CA LEU A 13 41.95 29.23 5.83
C LEU A 13 40.62 28.62 5.31
N GLN A 14 40.68 27.81 4.25
CA GLN A 14 39.55 26.97 3.80
C GLN A 14 39.92 25.49 3.60
N ILE A 15 40.99 25.02 4.26
CA ILE A 15 41.25 23.57 4.43
C ILE A 15 41.35 23.25 5.92
N LEU A 16 40.20 23.30 6.60
CA LEU A 16 39.82 22.30 7.61
C LEU A 16 38.31 22.34 7.90
N ALA A 17 37.49 22.39 6.85
CA ALA A 17 36.13 21.88 6.94
C ALA A 17 36.21 20.35 7.07
N ILE A 18 36.61 19.88 8.26
CA ILE A 18 36.31 18.51 8.69
C ILE A 18 34.79 18.44 8.66
N SER A 19 34.27 17.70 7.68
CA SER A 19 32.92 17.17 7.77
C SER A 19 32.83 16.48 9.12
N GLN A 20 32.01 17.01 10.04
CA GLN A 20 31.73 16.31 11.29
C GLN A 20 30.91 15.06 10.95
N ILE A 21 31.63 14.00 10.60
CA ILE A 21 31.18 12.62 10.68
C ILE A 21 30.80 12.46 12.14
N SER A 22 29.51 12.56 12.44
CA SER A 22 28.99 12.40 13.79
C SER A 22 29.49 11.05 14.31
N PRO A 23 30.35 11.00 15.35
CA PRO A 23 31.16 9.82 15.64
C PRO A 23 30.37 8.74 16.39
N ASN A 24 29.07 8.63 16.15
CA ASN A 24 28.16 7.72 16.84
C ASN A 24 27.09 7.14 15.90
N ASP A 25 27.52 6.56 14.77
CA ASP A 25 26.70 5.57 14.07
C ASP A 25 26.63 4.29 14.91
N ASP A 26 25.62 4.21 15.79
CA ASP A 26 25.34 3.04 16.61
C ASP A 26 24.86 1.87 15.75
N PHE A 27 25.82 1.15 15.16
CA PHE A 27 25.56 -0.06 14.38
C PHE A 27 25.25 -1.24 15.30
N THR A 28 24.15 -1.93 15.02
CA THR A 28 23.73 -3.15 15.73
C THR A 28 23.81 -4.36 14.80
N PHE A 29 23.89 -5.57 15.35
CA PHE A 29 23.87 -6.81 14.56
C PHE A 29 22.83 -7.80 15.08
N ARG A 30 22.20 -8.56 14.18
CA ARG A 30 21.24 -9.64 14.51
C ARG A 30 21.49 -10.86 13.65
N THR A 31 21.00 -12.02 14.09
CA THR A 31 21.08 -13.28 13.33
C THR A 31 19.68 -13.75 12.99
N LEU A 32 19.40 -13.90 11.69
CA LEU A 32 18.18 -14.49 11.14
C LEU A 32 18.46 -15.94 10.69
N SER A 33 17.41 -16.67 10.34
CA SER A 33 17.52 -18.02 9.74
C SER A 33 18.37 -18.05 8.46
N GLY A 34 18.38 -16.95 7.70
CA GLY A 34 19.24 -16.77 6.53
C GLY A 34 20.69 -16.38 6.84
N GLY A 35 21.02 -15.91 8.04
CA GLY A 35 22.36 -15.47 8.42
C GLY A 35 22.38 -14.16 9.20
N LYS A 36 23.58 -13.59 9.38
CA LYS A 36 23.79 -12.35 10.16
C LYS A 36 23.44 -11.11 9.32
N ILE A 37 22.84 -10.12 9.96
CA ILE A 37 22.57 -8.78 9.41
C ILE A 37 23.18 -7.71 10.31
N ARG A 38 23.53 -6.57 9.71
CA ARG A 38 23.91 -5.31 10.36
C ARG A 38 22.76 -4.33 10.21
N GLY A 39 22.53 -3.48 11.20
CA GLY A 39 21.59 -2.38 11.10
C GLY A 39 21.93 -1.21 12.00
N ARG A 40 21.01 -0.26 12.14
CA ARG A 40 21.22 1.00 12.86
C ARG A 40 20.36 1.07 14.12
N GLN A 41 20.84 1.77 15.14
CA GLN A 41 20.02 2.29 16.23
C GLN A 41 19.41 3.64 15.82
N VAL A 42 18.16 3.86 16.19
CA VAL A 42 17.41 5.08 15.94
C VAL A 42 16.74 5.56 17.21
N VAL A 43 16.50 6.87 17.30
CA VAL A 43 15.83 7.53 18.41
C VAL A 43 14.68 8.34 17.83
N THR A 44 13.48 8.25 18.40
CA THR A 44 12.33 9.04 17.98
C THR A 44 12.44 10.50 18.42
N GLU A 45 11.59 11.38 17.89
CA GLU A 45 11.43 12.75 18.43
C GLU A 45 11.05 12.76 19.92
N GLN A 46 10.40 11.70 20.42
CA GLN A 46 10.05 11.51 21.84
C GLN A 46 11.17 10.82 22.64
N ASN A 47 12.39 10.76 22.10
CA ASN A 47 13.59 10.18 22.72
C ASN A 47 13.53 8.64 22.94
N VAL A 48 12.62 7.93 22.27
CA VAL A 48 12.50 6.46 22.41
C VAL A 48 13.51 5.76 21.50
N THR A 49 14.31 4.85 22.05
CA THR A 49 15.37 4.14 21.31
C THR A 49 14.90 2.80 20.75
N GLY A 50 15.25 2.50 19.50
CA GLY A 50 15.05 1.18 18.87
C GLY A 50 15.98 0.94 17.68
N TYR A 51 15.65 -0.05 16.84
CA TYR A 51 16.54 -0.51 15.77
C TYR A 51 15.87 -0.61 14.40
N GLN A 52 16.72 -0.68 13.37
CA GLN A 52 16.42 -0.58 11.95
C GLN A 52 17.06 -1.79 11.21
N PHE A 53 16.29 -2.61 10.44
CA PHE A 53 16.71 -3.71 9.50
C PHE A 53 16.13 -3.79 8.02
N LEU A 54 16.46 -2.82 7.13
CA LEU A 54 15.97 -2.54 5.74
C LEU A 54 16.38 -3.62 4.74
N GLY A 55 15.68 -3.71 3.61
CA GLY A 55 16.22 -4.34 2.39
C GLY A 55 16.59 -5.82 2.49
N ILE A 56 16.23 -6.51 3.59
CA ILE A 56 16.55 -7.92 3.84
C ILE A 56 16.02 -8.77 2.66
N PRO A 57 16.90 -9.45 1.90
CA PRO A 57 16.46 -10.16 0.71
C PRO A 57 15.81 -11.50 1.11
N TYR A 58 14.48 -11.53 1.09
CA TYR A 58 13.69 -12.73 1.40
C TYR A 58 13.73 -13.77 0.26
N ALA A 59 14.01 -13.34 -0.98
CA ALA A 59 14.05 -14.21 -2.16
C ALA A 59 15.18 -13.80 -3.12
N LYS A 60 15.62 -14.75 -3.96
CA LYS A 60 16.62 -14.51 -5.01
C LYS A 60 16.13 -13.42 -5.99
N PRO A 61 17.01 -12.52 -6.46
CA PRO A 61 16.65 -11.52 -7.45
C PRO A 61 15.95 -12.12 -8.68
N PRO A 62 14.76 -11.64 -9.09
CA PRO A 62 13.94 -12.23 -10.16
C PRO A 62 14.43 -11.83 -11.56
N VAL A 63 15.72 -11.97 -11.80
CA VAL A 63 16.44 -11.59 -13.04
C VAL A 63 16.72 -12.81 -13.92
N ALA A 64 17.07 -12.58 -15.18
CA ALA A 64 17.37 -13.63 -16.17
C ALA A 64 16.31 -14.75 -16.18
N ASN A 65 16.70 -16.01 -15.92
CA ASN A 65 15.81 -17.17 -15.90
C ASN A 65 14.83 -17.21 -14.72
N LEU A 66 15.01 -16.37 -13.70
CA LEU A 66 14.08 -16.19 -12.56
C LEU A 66 13.02 -15.10 -12.81
N ARG A 67 13.12 -14.36 -13.92
CA ARG A 67 12.05 -13.44 -14.36
C ARG A 67 10.79 -14.26 -14.70
N TYR A 68 9.62 -13.77 -14.29
CA TYR A 68 8.32 -14.46 -14.40
C TYR A 68 8.29 -15.87 -13.76
N ARG A 69 9.10 -16.11 -12.70
CA ARG A 69 9.05 -17.33 -11.86
C ARG A 69 8.53 -17.05 -10.44
N LYS A 70 8.03 -18.09 -9.76
CA LYS A 70 7.72 -18.03 -8.31
C LYS A 70 9.01 -17.64 -7.56
N PRO A 71 8.94 -16.76 -6.54
CA PRO A 71 10.14 -16.33 -5.81
C PRO A 71 10.81 -17.54 -5.15
N ILE A 72 12.14 -17.64 -5.27
CA ILE A 72 12.94 -18.69 -4.64
C ILE A 72 13.49 -18.13 -3.32
N PRO A 73 13.08 -18.63 -2.14
CA PRO A 73 13.58 -18.13 -0.86
C PRO A 73 15.09 -18.25 -0.74
N ILE A 74 15.73 -17.23 -0.16
CA ILE A 74 17.16 -17.31 0.18
C ILE A 74 17.29 -18.09 1.49
N LYS A 75 17.88 -19.29 1.41
CA LYS A 75 18.03 -20.19 2.57
C LYS A 75 19.18 -19.79 3.50
N LYS A 76 20.29 -19.29 2.94
CA LYS A 76 21.44 -18.74 3.67
C LYS A 76 22.17 -17.68 2.84
N TRP A 77 22.90 -16.78 3.50
CA TRP A 77 23.90 -15.87 2.95
C TRP A 77 25.19 -15.93 3.79
N GLU A 78 26.34 -15.75 3.14
CA GLU A 78 27.66 -15.93 3.78
C GLU A 78 28.21 -14.63 4.39
N ASN A 79 27.99 -13.50 3.72
CA ASN A 79 28.40 -12.17 4.18
C ASN A 79 27.30 -11.49 4.99
N VAL A 80 27.66 -10.64 5.96
CA VAL A 80 26.68 -9.86 6.72
C VAL A 80 25.93 -8.91 5.79
N ILE A 81 24.60 -9.01 5.74
CA ILE A 81 23.76 -8.10 4.95
C ILE A 81 23.53 -6.83 5.75
N ASP A 82 23.79 -5.67 5.13
CA ASP A 82 23.48 -4.37 5.72
C ASP A 82 22.00 -4.02 5.51
N ALA A 83 21.35 -3.56 6.57
CA ALA A 83 19.89 -3.48 6.69
C ALA A 83 19.49 -2.44 7.77
N THR A 84 18.80 -1.34 7.43
CA THR A 84 18.29 -0.26 8.35
C THR A 84 16.76 0.20 8.35
N GLU A 85 15.73 -0.65 8.65
CA GLU A 85 14.25 -0.52 8.96
C GLU A 85 13.62 -1.93 9.33
N TYR A 86 13.18 -2.45 10.50
CA TYR A 86 12.88 -2.07 11.90
C TYR A 86 13.01 -3.27 12.89
N LYS A 87 13.19 -3.05 14.21
CA LYS A 87 12.60 -3.82 15.35
C LYS A 87 12.95 -3.21 16.74
N GLN A 88 12.06 -3.36 17.72
CA GLN A 88 12.18 -2.81 19.09
C GLN A 88 13.15 -3.56 20.03
N SER A 89 13.52 -2.89 21.13
CA SER A 89 14.36 -3.37 22.23
C SER A 89 13.73 -4.51 23.04
N ASN A 90 12.51 -4.33 23.55
CA ASN A 90 11.87 -5.29 24.47
C ASN A 90 11.36 -6.56 23.77
N CYS A 91 10.86 -6.41 22.54
CA CYS A 91 10.28 -7.50 21.74
C CYS A 91 11.28 -8.59 21.28
N LEU A 92 12.57 -8.37 21.47
CA LEU A 92 13.64 -9.28 21.04
C LEU A 92 14.22 -10.15 22.16
N THR A 93 13.94 -9.83 23.42
CA THR A 93 14.41 -10.57 24.61
C THR A 93 13.35 -11.51 25.16
N GLU A 94 12.08 -11.09 25.21
CA GLU A 94 10.99 -11.85 25.85
C GLU A 94 9.92 -12.35 24.84
N GLY A 95 9.85 -11.74 23.65
CA GLY A 95 8.89 -12.11 22.61
C GLY A 95 7.55 -11.39 22.74
N GLY A 96 6.44 -12.07 22.42
CA GLY A 96 5.06 -11.61 22.65
C GLY A 96 4.51 -10.48 21.76
N CYS A 97 5.34 -9.58 21.24
CA CYS A 97 4.88 -8.39 20.51
C CYS A 97 4.13 -8.67 19.21
N ALA A 98 3.15 -7.81 18.89
CA ALA A 98 2.38 -7.86 17.66
C ALA A 98 3.25 -7.56 16.42
N VAL A 99 2.86 -8.10 15.26
CA VAL A 99 3.51 -7.84 13.97
C VAL A 99 2.51 -7.20 13.01
N MET A 100 2.75 -5.95 12.63
CA MET A 100 2.04 -5.26 11.57
C MET A 100 2.77 -5.47 10.24
N PHE A 101 2.14 -6.19 9.32
CA PHE A 101 2.70 -6.52 8.01
C PHE A 101 1.93 -5.72 6.94
N TYR A 102 2.50 -4.59 6.53
CA TYR A 102 1.86 -3.66 5.60
C TYR A 102 2.24 -3.99 4.15
N ILE A 103 1.25 -4.10 3.27
CA ILE A 103 1.45 -4.28 1.82
C ILE A 103 0.98 -3.01 1.13
N HIS A 104 1.85 -2.37 0.35
CA HIS A 104 1.53 -1.10 -0.30
C HIS A 104 0.54 -1.25 -1.46
N GLY A 105 -0.19 -0.16 -1.73
CA GLY A 105 -1.14 -0.04 -2.84
C GLY A 105 -0.46 0.12 -4.20
N GLY A 106 -0.89 1.13 -4.97
CA GLY A 106 -0.36 1.41 -6.31
C GLY A 106 -1.02 0.61 -7.44
N GLY A 107 -2.20 0.02 -7.19
CA GLY A 107 -2.98 -0.74 -8.18
C GLY A 107 -2.19 -1.86 -8.85
N TYR A 108 -1.28 -2.51 -8.12
CA TYR A 108 -0.33 -3.53 -8.59
C TYR A 108 0.63 -3.09 -9.72
N ARG A 109 0.64 -1.80 -10.07
CA ARG A 109 1.48 -1.20 -11.13
C ARG A 109 2.55 -0.24 -10.59
N TYR A 110 2.26 0.41 -9.46
CA TYR A 110 3.04 1.52 -8.90
C TYR A 110 3.34 1.30 -7.40
N ASP A 111 3.89 2.34 -6.77
CA ASP A 111 4.33 2.40 -5.38
C ASP A 111 5.50 1.46 -5.01
N THR A 112 5.97 1.60 -3.76
CA THR A 112 7.17 0.98 -3.22
C THR A 112 7.15 1.18 -1.69
N PRO A 113 7.78 0.31 -0.88
CA PRO A 113 7.92 0.58 0.55
C PRO A 113 8.61 1.91 0.87
N SER A 114 9.55 2.33 0.02
CA SER A 114 10.27 3.59 0.14
C SER A 114 9.44 4.86 -0.16
N LEU A 115 8.11 4.73 -0.30
CA LEU A 115 7.18 5.85 -0.35
C LEU A 115 6.99 6.46 1.05
N PHE A 116 7.04 5.62 2.08
CA PHE A 116 7.00 6.03 3.48
C PHE A 116 8.43 6.38 3.93
N SER A 117 8.60 7.51 4.62
CA SER A 117 9.94 7.89 5.09
C SER A 117 10.37 6.99 6.27
N PRO A 118 11.66 6.61 6.38
CA PRO A 118 12.09 5.75 7.48
C PRO A 118 11.89 6.41 8.84
N GLN A 119 12.11 7.73 8.94
CA GLN A 119 11.90 8.49 10.16
C GLN A 119 10.40 8.57 10.52
N PHE A 120 9.54 8.80 9.54
CA PHE A 120 8.08 8.79 9.72
C PHE A 120 7.59 7.48 10.36
N LEU A 121 8.09 6.34 9.88
CA LEU A 121 7.72 5.02 10.39
C LEU A 121 8.40 4.71 11.75
N VAL A 122 9.55 5.31 12.05
CA VAL A 122 10.14 5.35 13.41
C VAL A 122 9.16 6.06 14.35
N ASP A 123 8.87 7.34 14.13
CA ASP A 123 8.16 8.17 15.11
C ASP A 123 6.70 7.73 15.37
N ASN A 124 6.06 7.03 14.43
CA ASN A 124 4.68 6.56 14.58
C ASN A 124 4.53 5.14 15.14
N PHE A 125 5.51 4.25 14.95
CA PHE A 125 5.41 2.85 15.40
C PHE A 125 6.42 2.47 16.49
N LEU A 126 7.38 3.34 16.82
CA LEU A 126 8.42 3.11 17.82
C LEU A 126 8.17 3.86 19.15
N THR A 127 6.92 4.03 19.57
CA THR A 127 6.58 4.71 20.84
C THR A 127 6.50 3.73 22.02
N GLU A 128 6.66 4.22 23.26
CA GLU A 128 6.58 3.38 24.47
C GLU A 128 5.23 2.67 24.62
N GLU A 129 4.14 3.33 24.20
CA GLU A 129 2.78 2.78 24.21
C GLU A 129 2.57 1.64 23.20
N ARG A 130 3.44 1.49 22.18
CA ARG A 130 3.20 0.66 20.99
C ARG A 130 4.29 -0.38 20.80
N SER A 131 4.18 -1.51 21.49
CA SER A 131 5.08 -2.66 21.32
C SER A 131 4.77 -3.46 20.04
N VAL A 132 5.06 -2.89 18.87
CA VAL A 132 4.72 -3.42 17.54
C VAL A 132 5.96 -3.57 16.66
N VAL A 133 6.04 -4.69 15.96
CA VAL A 133 6.97 -4.91 14.84
C VAL A 133 6.29 -4.45 13.56
N PHE A 134 6.78 -3.36 12.95
CA PHE A 134 6.35 -2.96 11.60
C PHE A 134 7.21 -3.66 10.53
N VAL A 135 6.58 -4.19 9.47
CA VAL A 135 7.24 -4.86 8.34
C VAL A 135 6.55 -4.44 7.04
N MET A 136 7.32 -3.95 6.06
CA MET A 136 6.81 -3.59 4.73
C MET A 136 7.67 -4.22 3.61
N PRO A 137 7.26 -5.34 2.99
CA PRO A 137 7.99 -5.94 1.88
C PRO A 137 7.73 -5.21 0.55
N ALA A 138 8.74 -5.13 -0.30
CA ALA A 138 8.54 -4.84 -1.72
C ALA A 138 8.06 -6.11 -2.44
N TYR A 139 7.07 -5.97 -3.33
CA TYR A 139 6.63 -7.02 -4.25
C TYR A 139 6.85 -6.60 -5.72
N ARG A 140 6.67 -7.53 -6.67
CA ARG A 140 6.83 -7.22 -8.11
C ARG A 140 5.56 -6.59 -8.65
N LEU A 141 5.71 -5.58 -9.51
CA LEU A 141 4.63 -4.77 -10.08
C LEU A 141 4.57 -4.86 -11.61
N GLY A 142 3.42 -4.50 -12.19
CA GLY A 142 3.12 -4.63 -13.63
C GLY A 142 3.45 -6.03 -14.16
N SER A 143 3.64 -6.20 -15.46
CA SER A 143 3.91 -7.50 -16.11
C SER A 143 5.04 -8.35 -15.48
N PHE A 144 5.97 -7.78 -14.70
CA PHE A 144 6.99 -8.54 -13.96
C PHE A 144 6.46 -9.26 -12.71
N GLY A 145 5.42 -8.72 -12.08
CA GLY A 145 4.61 -9.40 -11.06
C GLY A 145 3.30 -9.97 -11.59
N PHE A 146 2.84 -9.47 -12.75
CA PHE A 146 1.48 -9.55 -13.30
C PHE A 146 1.39 -10.01 -14.78
N LEU A 147 2.38 -10.80 -15.25
CA LEU A 147 2.45 -11.75 -16.38
C LEU A 147 1.80 -13.17 -16.27
N ASN A 148 0.72 -13.54 -16.99
CA ASN A 148 0.31 -14.96 -17.15
C ASN A 148 0.02 -15.34 -18.63
N LEU A 149 0.79 -16.28 -19.17
CA LEU A 149 0.66 -16.77 -20.57
C LEU A 149 0.09 -18.19 -20.69
N SER A 150 -0.29 -18.81 -19.56
CA SER A 150 -0.67 -20.22 -19.49
C SER A 150 -1.95 -20.64 -20.22
N PRO A 151 -2.97 -19.78 -20.47
CA PRO A 151 -4.13 -20.18 -21.27
C PRO A 151 -3.79 -20.49 -22.73
N THR A 152 -2.76 -19.83 -23.28
CA THR A 152 -2.46 -19.83 -24.72
C THR A 152 -1.24 -20.69 -25.06
N PHE A 153 -0.29 -20.86 -24.13
CA PHE A 153 0.96 -21.58 -24.40
C PHE A 153 1.36 -22.50 -23.24
N ASN A 154 1.79 -23.72 -23.57
CA ASN A 154 2.44 -24.66 -22.64
C ASN A 154 3.86 -24.15 -22.30
N THR A 155 3.91 -23.09 -21.49
CA THR A 155 5.13 -22.39 -21.08
C THR A 155 5.37 -22.60 -19.59
N SER A 156 6.63 -22.43 -19.17
CA SER A 156 7.00 -22.54 -17.76
C SER A 156 6.92 -21.20 -16.99
N ALA A 157 6.34 -20.17 -17.61
CA ALA A 157 5.85 -18.97 -16.91
C ALA A 157 4.57 -19.35 -16.16
N ILE A 158 4.57 -19.19 -14.83
CA ILE A 158 3.52 -19.74 -13.97
C ILE A 158 2.39 -18.72 -13.83
N LYS A 159 1.14 -19.21 -13.80
CA LYS A 159 -0.04 -18.44 -13.39
C LYS A 159 0.16 -17.80 -12.01
N ASN A 160 -0.52 -16.67 -11.75
CA ASN A 160 -0.17 -15.72 -10.67
C ASN A 160 1.31 -15.40 -10.55
N ILE A 161 1.89 -15.05 -11.70
CA ILE A 161 2.97 -14.09 -11.76
C ILE A 161 2.69 -13.02 -12.83
N ALA A 162 1.46 -12.61 -13.18
CA ALA A 162 0.08 -12.81 -12.72
C ALA A 162 -0.93 -11.92 -13.52
N PHE A 163 -1.26 -12.17 -14.79
CA PHE A 163 -2.59 -11.73 -15.30
C PHE A 163 -3.03 -12.46 -16.55
N HIS A 164 -4.19 -13.11 -16.43
CA HIS A 164 -5.22 -13.12 -17.47
C HIS A 164 -6.53 -13.44 -16.74
N GLY A 165 -7.18 -12.41 -16.21
CA GLY A 165 -8.56 -12.50 -15.72
C GLY A 165 -9.51 -12.61 -16.91
N LEU A 166 -9.75 -13.83 -17.38
CA LEU A 166 -10.75 -14.15 -18.41
C LEU A 166 -11.82 -15.09 -17.86
N GLU A 167 -12.50 -14.61 -16.82
CA GLU A 167 -13.79 -15.10 -16.28
C GLU A 167 -14.50 -13.86 -15.66
N ASP A 168 -15.04 -12.87 -16.39
CA ASP A 168 -15.86 -12.99 -17.60
C ASP A 168 -15.80 -11.79 -18.58
N GLU A 169 -15.44 -10.55 -18.18
CA GLU A 169 -15.59 -9.37 -19.05
C GLU A 169 -14.47 -8.32 -18.93
N GLY A 170 -14.38 -7.45 -19.96
CA GLY A 170 -13.98 -6.06 -19.75
C GLY A 170 -12.56 -5.71 -20.14
N TYR A 171 -11.63 -5.73 -19.18
CA TYR A 171 -10.48 -4.81 -19.17
C TYR A 171 -9.12 -5.45 -18.83
N PRO A 172 -8.00 -4.98 -19.45
CA PRO A 172 -6.65 -5.42 -19.11
C PRO A 172 -6.13 -4.76 -17.82
N PHE A 173 -6.62 -5.26 -16.69
CA PHE A 173 -5.98 -5.02 -15.40
C PHE A 173 -4.64 -5.78 -15.31
N GLU A 174 -3.77 -5.38 -14.39
CA GLU A 174 -2.61 -6.17 -13.95
C GLU A 174 -2.81 -6.37 -12.45
N GLY A 175 -2.90 -7.62 -11.97
CA GLY A 175 -3.37 -7.90 -10.61
C GLY A 175 -3.61 -9.40 -10.32
N PRO A 176 -4.21 -9.78 -9.19
CA PRO A 176 -4.46 -11.19 -8.91
C PRO A 176 -5.43 -11.83 -9.93
N CYS A 177 -5.15 -13.06 -10.39
CA CYS A 177 -6.01 -13.82 -11.31
C CYS A 177 -6.16 -15.29 -10.84
N ILE A 178 -7.02 -16.09 -11.47
CA ILE A 178 -7.19 -17.50 -11.08
C ILE A 178 -6.02 -18.33 -11.62
N ASP A 179 -5.26 -18.97 -10.72
CA ASP A 179 -4.08 -19.76 -11.09
C ASP A 179 -4.25 -21.29 -10.98
N GLY A 180 -5.34 -21.75 -10.36
CA GLY A 180 -5.68 -23.18 -10.29
C GLY A 180 -4.92 -23.97 -9.21
N PRO A 181 -5.08 -25.31 -9.17
CA PRO A 181 -4.53 -26.14 -8.10
C PRO A 181 -3.01 -25.98 -7.89
N GLY A 182 -2.58 -25.75 -6.65
CA GLY A 182 -1.17 -25.46 -6.30
C GLY A 182 -0.75 -23.99 -6.51
N GLY A 183 -1.72 -23.13 -6.82
CA GLY A 183 -1.60 -21.68 -6.87
C GLY A 183 -1.97 -20.95 -5.58
N VAL A 184 -2.00 -19.62 -5.66
CA VAL A 184 -2.37 -18.65 -4.61
C VAL A 184 -3.87 -18.33 -4.65
N LEU A 185 -4.49 -18.32 -5.83
CA LEU A 185 -5.93 -18.15 -6.05
C LEU A 185 -6.43 -19.32 -6.90
N PRO A 186 -6.52 -20.53 -6.29
CA PRO A 186 -6.78 -21.76 -7.04
C PRO A 186 -8.19 -21.85 -7.63
N GLU A 187 -9.10 -20.96 -7.22
CA GLU A 187 -10.50 -20.91 -7.62
C GLU A 187 -11.00 -19.45 -7.63
N GLY A 188 -12.09 -19.17 -8.35
CA GLY A 188 -12.72 -17.85 -8.38
C GLY A 188 -13.33 -17.43 -7.04
N ILE A 189 -13.45 -16.11 -6.84
CA ILE A 189 -13.85 -15.47 -5.58
C ILE A 189 -15.07 -16.12 -4.90
N PRO A 190 -16.20 -16.44 -5.57
CA PRO A 190 -17.37 -17.04 -4.92
C PRO A 190 -17.10 -18.34 -4.16
N LYS A 191 -16.12 -19.15 -4.61
CA LYS A 191 -15.70 -20.37 -3.91
C LYS A 191 -14.70 -20.10 -2.79
N LEU A 192 -13.89 -19.05 -2.91
CA LEU A 192 -12.96 -18.64 -1.85
C LEU A 192 -13.72 -17.99 -0.67
N ARG A 193 -14.82 -17.26 -0.94
CA ARG A 193 -15.74 -16.73 0.09
C ARG A 193 -16.25 -17.85 1.01
N GLN A 194 -16.63 -19.00 0.45
CA GLN A 194 -17.07 -20.21 1.19
C GLN A 194 -15.96 -20.88 2.02
N LYS A 195 -14.69 -20.47 1.86
CA LYS A 195 -13.51 -21.03 2.55
C LYS A 195 -12.80 -19.98 3.41
N ARG A 196 -13.43 -18.83 3.66
CA ARG A 196 -12.88 -17.72 4.45
C ARG A 196 -12.74 -18.13 5.91
N TYR A 197 -11.65 -17.71 6.55
CA TYR A 197 -11.39 -18.01 7.96
C TYR A 197 -12.14 -17.03 8.90
N PRO A 198 -12.60 -17.47 10.09
CA PRO A 198 -13.10 -16.60 11.14
C PRO A 198 -11.97 -15.76 11.73
N ILE A 199 -11.73 -14.59 11.15
CA ILE A 199 -10.75 -13.60 11.61
C ILE A 199 -11.43 -12.40 12.27
N ARG A 200 -10.64 -11.56 12.94
CA ARG A 200 -11.04 -10.18 13.21
C ARG A 200 -10.61 -9.32 12.03
N LEU A 201 -11.55 -8.63 11.40
CA LEU A 201 -11.31 -7.73 10.28
C LEU A 201 -11.62 -6.29 10.71
N LEU A 202 -10.68 -5.38 10.55
CA LEU A 202 -10.95 -3.95 10.47
C LEU A 202 -10.90 -3.57 8.99
N ILE A 203 -11.95 -2.94 8.47
CA ILE A 203 -12.06 -2.53 7.07
C ILE A 203 -12.93 -1.27 6.98
N GLY A 204 -12.75 -0.47 5.93
CA GLY A 204 -13.45 0.80 5.78
C GLY A 204 -13.15 1.44 4.44
N SER A 205 -13.40 2.75 4.38
CA SER A 205 -13.17 3.62 3.24
C SER A 205 -13.10 5.07 3.71
N THR A 206 -12.72 6.00 2.84
CA THR A 206 -13.09 7.41 3.01
C THR A 206 -14.55 7.65 2.64
N THR A 207 -15.04 8.86 2.93
CA THR A 207 -16.38 9.33 2.52
C THR A 207 -16.52 9.60 1.02
N GLU A 208 -15.40 9.77 0.31
CA GLU A 208 -15.34 10.25 -1.07
C GLU A 208 -14.11 9.67 -1.77
N GLU A 209 -14.05 8.34 -1.91
CA GLU A 209 -12.87 7.63 -2.43
C GLU A 209 -12.36 8.26 -3.73
N PHE A 210 -13.22 8.41 -4.75
CA PHE A 210 -12.91 9.16 -5.96
C PHE A 210 -13.71 10.45 -6.05
N SER A 211 -15.02 10.44 -5.78
CA SER A 211 -15.96 11.54 -6.07
C SER A 211 -15.93 12.02 -7.55
N ASP A 212 -15.28 11.25 -8.45
CA ASP A 212 -15.04 11.58 -9.86
C ASP A 212 -16.33 11.91 -10.64
N THR A 213 -17.50 11.52 -10.12
CA THR A 213 -18.81 11.69 -10.73
C THR A 213 -19.65 12.85 -10.21
N GLU A 214 -19.11 13.77 -9.39
CA GLU A 214 -19.78 15.04 -9.01
C GLU A 214 -20.39 15.79 -10.21
N PHE A 215 -19.71 15.78 -11.37
CA PHE A 215 -20.14 16.45 -12.61
C PHE A 215 -21.48 15.94 -13.19
N LEU A 216 -22.04 14.86 -12.63
CA LEU A 216 -23.39 14.39 -12.91
C LEU A 216 -24.47 15.27 -12.28
N VAL A 217 -24.20 16.00 -11.20
CA VAL A 217 -25.17 16.92 -10.59
C VAL A 217 -25.15 18.24 -11.35
N GLN A 218 -26.26 18.58 -12.01
CA GLN A 218 -26.41 19.84 -12.73
C GLN A 218 -26.69 21.01 -11.75
N PRO A 219 -26.40 22.28 -12.12
CA PRO A 219 -26.68 23.47 -11.28
C PRO A 219 -28.16 23.69 -10.90
N ASN A 220 -29.08 22.91 -11.48
CA ASN A 220 -30.51 22.88 -11.12
C ASN A 220 -30.84 21.84 -10.03
N GLY A 221 -29.83 21.19 -9.44
CA GLY A 221 -29.97 20.16 -8.41
C GLY A 221 -30.42 18.78 -8.92
N LYS A 222 -30.27 18.47 -10.21
CA LYS A 222 -30.72 17.20 -10.81
C LYS A 222 -29.59 16.44 -11.49
N ALA A 223 -29.68 15.11 -11.51
CA ALA A 223 -28.75 14.25 -12.23
C ALA A 223 -28.85 14.43 -13.76
N ASP A 224 -27.71 14.61 -14.43
CA ASP A 224 -27.61 14.67 -15.88
C ASP A 224 -27.85 13.27 -16.48
N ARG A 225 -29.09 13.04 -16.90
CA ARG A 225 -29.55 11.76 -17.47
C ARG A 225 -28.69 11.26 -18.65
N ARG A 226 -28.06 12.15 -19.42
CA ARG A 226 -27.25 11.76 -20.58
C ARG A 226 -25.85 11.32 -20.16
N ARG A 227 -25.22 12.07 -19.25
CA ARG A 227 -23.92 11.73 -18.68
C ARG A 227 -24.01 10.49 -17.80
N LEU A 228 -25.03 10.41 -16.94
CA LEU A 228 -25.26 9.29 -16.04
C LEU A 228 -25.38 7.95 -16.79
N LEU A 229 -26.15 7.90 -17.88
CA LEU A 229 -26.25 6.67 -18.69
C LEU A 229 -24.90 6.26 -19.31
N SER A 230 -24.02 7.21 -19.61
CA SER A 230 -22.66 6.93 -20.07
C SER A 230 -21.75 6.43 -18.95
N VAL A 231 -21.89 6.98 -17.74
CA VAL A 231 -21.16 6.56 -16.55
C VAL A 231 -21.58 5.15 -16.12
N CYS A 232 -22.89 4.88 -15.99
CA CYS A 232 -23.38 3.55 -15.66
C CYS A 232 -22.92 2.49 -16.66
N ARG A 233 -22.93 2.79 -17.97
CA ARG A 233 -22.38 1.87 -19.00
C ARG A 233 -20.87 1.63 -18.84
N LYS A 234 -20.10 2.64 -18.43
CA LYS A 234 -18.66 2.50 -18.16
C LYS A 234 -18.43 1.62 -16.94
N ALA A 235 -19.02 1.99 -15.80
CA ALA A 235 -18.92 1.23 -14.55
C ALA A 235 -19.31 -0.26 -14.76
N VAL A 236 -20.49 -0.50 -15.32
CA VAL A 236 -21.01 -1.86 -15.56
C VAL A 236 -20.09 -2.70 -16.46
N ALA A 237 -19.40 -2.08 -17.44
CA ALA A 237 -18.43 -2.76 -18.31
C ALA A 237 -17.03 -2.92 -17.68
N GLU A 238 -16.68 -2.13 -16.66
CA GLU A 238 -15.43 -2.27 -15.89
C GLU A 238 -15.54 -3.34 -14.80
N MET A 239 -16.75 -3.62 -14.30
CA MET A 239 -17.01 -4.54 -13.17
C MET A 239 -17.49 -5.94 -13.57
N ALA A 240 -17.61 -6.22 -14.87
CA ALA A 240 -17.96 -7.53 -15.42
C ALA A 240 -19.34 -8.11 -14.99
N PHE A 241 -20.41 -7.34 -15.17
CA PHE A 241 -21.77 -7.76 -14.87
C PHE A 241 -22.46 -8.49 -16.03
N LYS A 242 -22.60 -9.81 -15.90
CA LYS A 242 -23.19 -10.78 -16.87
C LYS A 242 -24.49 -10.36 -17.58
N ASN A 243 -25.27 -9.42 -17.04
CA ASN A 243 -26.40 -8.80 -17.72
C ASN A 243 -26.22 -7.27 -17.76
N THR A 244 -25.25 -6.82 -18.55
CA THR A 244 -24.86 -5.42 -18.66
C THR A 244 -26.03 -4.48 -19.01
N TRP A 245 -27.05 -4.95 -19.73
CA TRP A 245 -28.24 -4.15 -20.04
C TRP A 245 -29.10 -3.88 -18.80
N LEU A 246 -29.43 -4.93 -18.03
CA LEU A 246 -30.25 -4.80 -16.83
C LEU A 246 -29.49 -4.00 -15.76
N THR A 247 -28.23 -4.34 -15.48
CA THR A 247 -27.43 -3.62 -14.48
C THR A 247 -27.16 -2.16 -14.88
N THR A 248 -27.08 -1.84 -16.18
CA THR A 248 -27.06 -0.44 -16.65
C THR A 248 -28.37 0.28 -16.34
N ALA A 249 -29.52 -0.39 -16.49
CA ALA A 249 -30.83 0.19 -16.18
C ALA A 249 -31.01 0.39 -14.67
N ASP A 250 -30.63 -0.60 -13.85
CA ASP A 250 -30.71 -0.52 -12.39
C ASP A 250 -29.79 0.59 -11.83
N CYS A 251 -28.53 0.64 -12.29
CA CYS A 251 -27.60 1.74 -12.01
C CYS A 251 -28.21 3.09 -12.42
N PHE A 252 -28.80 3.18 -13.62
CA PHE A 252 -29.42 4.42 -14.08
C PHE A 252 -30.63 4.83 -13.23
N VAL A 253 -31.38 3.90 -12.63
CA VAL A 253 -32.49 4.20 -11.71
C VAL A 253 -31.97 4.65 -10.34
N GLU A 254 -30.99 3.95 -9.78
CA GLU A 254 -30.44 4.23 -8.45
C GLU A 254 -29.76 5.62 -8.39
N TYR A 255 -28.88 5.89 -9.37
CA TYR A 255 -28.10 7.13 -9.44
C TYR A 255 -28.81 8.28 -10.16
N LEU A 256 -30.12 8.15 -10.43
CA LEU A 256 -30.96 9.30 -10.77
C LEU A 256 -31.19 10.21 -9.57
N ASP A 257 -31.01 9.70 -8.35
CA ASP A 257 -30.96 10.52 -7.14
C ASP A 257 -29.70 11.42 -7.17
N PRO A 258 -29.84 12.76 -7.15
CA PRO A 258 -28.69 13.68 -7.18
C PRO A 258 -27.76 13.57 -5.97
N SER A 259 -28.23 12.99 -4.85
CA SER A 259 -27.40 12.71 -3.67
C SER A 259 -26.54 11.45 -3.82
N ARG A 260 -26.97 10.49 -4.66
CA ARG A 260 -26.18 9.29 -5.00
C ARG A 260 -25.28 9.49 -6.20
N ALA A 261 -25.70 10.31 -7.17
CA ALA A 261 -25.00 10.49 -8.45
C ALA A 261 -23.47 10.79 -8.36
N PRO A 262 -22.93 11.48 -7.35
CA PRO A 262 -21.48 11.64 -7.21
C PRO A 262 -20.70 10.33 -6.99
N HIS A 263 -21.33 9.30 -6.44
CA HIS A 263 -20.67 8.13 -5.85
C HIS A 263 -20.72 6.85 -6.72
N VAL A 264 -21.07 6.93 -8.01
CA VAL A 264 -21.25 5.74 -8.87
C VAL A 264 -20.01 4.84 -8.88
N PHE A 265 -18.80 5.43 -8.94
CA PHE A 265 -17.55 4.67 -8.90
C PHE A 265 -17.12 4.27 -7.47
N ASP A 266 -17.42 5.08 -6.45
CA ASP A 266 -17.08 4.79 -5.06
C ASP A 266 -17.84 3.56 -4.54
N ASP A 267 -19.18 3.56 -4.72
CA ASP A 267 -20.08 2.47 -4.37
C ASP A 267 -19.63 1.13 -4.97
N THR A 268 -19.27 1.16 -6.25
CA THR A 268 -19.06 -0.04 -7.06
C THR A 268 -17.62 -0.55 -7.07
N SER A 269 -16.64 0.35 -6.89
CA SER A 269 -15.20 -0.01 -6.89
C SER A 269 -14.68 -0.28 -5.48
N ILE A 270 -15.21 0.40 -4.46
CA ILE A 270 -14.73 0.30 -3.06
C ILE A 270 -15.87 -0.16 -2.14
N PHE A 271 -16.91 0.63 -1.92
CA PHE A 271 -17.82 0.46 -0.76
C PHE A 271 -18.52 -0.91 -0.75
N LEU A 272 -19.04 -1.38 -1.89
CA LEU A 272 -19.66 -2.70 -2.02
C LEU A 272 -18.66 -3.83 -1.72
N SER A 273 -17.40 -3.70 -2.15
CA SER A 273 -16.36 -4.70 -1.89
C SER A 273 -15.94 -4.76 -0.41
N THR A 274 -15.92 -3.60 0.26
CA THR A 274 -15.71 -3.44 1.70
C THR A 274 -16.87 -4.05 2.48
N ALA A 275 -18.11 -3.73 2.13
CA ALA A 275 -19.32 -4.27 2.78
C ALA A 275 -19.40 -5.80 2.65
N LEU A 276 -19.28 -6.35 1.44
CA LEU A 276 -19.28 -7.81 1.20
C LEU A 276 -18.12 -8.52 1.91
N SER A 277 -16.96 -7.87 2.03
CA SER A 277 -15.83 -8.41 2.81
C SER A 277 -16.09 -8.44 4.31
N GLY A 278 -16.77 -7.43 4.84
CA GLY A 278 -17.24 -7.39 6.23
C GLY A 278 -18.35 -8.41 6.52
N GLU A 279 -19.24 -8.65 5.55
CA GLU A 279 -20.29 -9.67 5.62
C GLU A 279 -19.70 -11.09 5.61
N ASP A 280 -18.80 -11.40 4.67
CA ASP A 280 -18.16 -12.71 4.56
C ASP A 280 -17.43 -13.16 5.82
N VAL A 281 -16.76 -12.24 6.51
CA VAL A 281 -16.05 -12.56 7.76
C VAL A 281 -17.05 -12.92 8.85
N GLN A 282 -18.21 -12.26 8.93
CA GLN A 282 -19.28 -12.61 9.87
C GLN A 282 -19.93 -13.95 9.50
N ASN A 283 -20.20 -14.19 8.21
CA ASN A 283 -20.72 -15.46 7.69
C ASN A 283 -19.76 -16.64 7.94
N ALA A 284 -18.45 -16.39 8.04
CA ALA A 284 -17.43 -17.36 8.44
C ALA A 284 -17.31 -17.57 9.97
N GLY A 285 -18.04 -16.81 10.80
CA GLY A 285 -17.96 -16.83 12.26
C GLY A 285 -16.87 -15.94 12.87
N GLY A 286 -16.32 -15.01 12.09
CA GLY A 286 -15.40 -13.96 12.54
C GLY A 286 -16.11 -12.70 13.06
N VAL A 287 -15.34 -11.62 13.23
CA VAL A 287 -15.86 -10.31 13.69
C VAL A 287 -15.35 -9.20 12.80
N SER A 288 -16.27 -8.38 12.27
CA SER A 288 -15.97 -7.26 11.40
C SER A 288 -16.19 -5.93 12.13
N PHE A 289 -15.17 -5.09 12.13
CA PHE A 289 -15.20 -3.71 12.56
C PHE A 289 -15.17 -2.83 11.31
N LEU A 290 -16.15 -1.96 11.16
CA LEU A 290 -16.25 -1.02 10.04
C LEU A 290 -15.79 0.37 10.47
N TYR A 291 -15.06 1.08 9.61
CA TYR A 291 -14.77 2.50 9.76
C TYR A 291 -15.16 3.28 8.49
N GLU A 292 -15.43 4.57 8.67
CA GLU A 292 -15.57 5.54 7.58
C GLU A 292 -14.70 6.75 7.95
N PHE A 293 -13.78 7.13 7.07
CA PHE A 293 -12.87 8.24 7.31
C PHE A 293 -13.46 9.56 6.80
N GLN A 294 -13.81 10.46 7.73
CA GLN A 294 -14.49 11.73 7.47
C GLN A 294 -13.61 12.99 7.66
N TYR A 295 -12.33 12.85 8.02
CA TYR A 295 -11.50 13.97 8.46
C TYR A 295 -11.04 14.85 7.28
N ARG A 296 -11.49 16.12 7.25
CA ARG A 296 -11.32 17.02 6.09
C ARG A 296 -9.94 17.66 5.92
N PHE A 297 -9.14 17.73 6.98
CA PHE A 297 -7.87 18.47 6.97
C PHE A 297 -6.68 17.52 7.01
N VAL A 298 -6.42 16.90 5.86
CA VAL A 298 -5.32 15.95 5.70
C VAL A 298 -4.04 16.77 5.47
N ASP A 299 -3.37 17.10 6.56
CA ASP A 299 -2.09 17.82 6.54
C ASP A 299 -1.07 17.07 5.67
N GLY A 300 -0.13 17.83 5.08
CA GLY A 300 0.76 17.39 4.00
C GLY A 300 1.83 16.32 4.32
N ALA A 301 1.57 15.43 5.28
CA ALA A 301 2.43 14.30 5.63
C ALA A 301 2.72 13.36 4.43
N PHE A 302 1.75 13.19 3.52
CA PHE A 302 1.97 12.59 2.21
C PHE A 302 1.21 13.34 1.11
N ASN A 303 1.94 13.79 0.08
CA ASN A 303 1.35 14.39 -1.11
C ASN A 303 0.94 13.28 -2.11
N PHE A 304 -0.12 12.53 -1.79
CA PHE A 304 -0.82 11.67 -2.76
C PHE A 304 -1.65 12.48 -3.78
N SER A 305 -1.98 13.73 -3.43
CA SER A 305 -2.73 14.73 -4.21
C SER A 305 -2.05 15.24 -5.50
N ARG A 306 -1.22 14.41 -6.15
CA ARG A 306 -0.81 14.57 -7.55
C ARG A 306 -1.82 14.01 -8.55
N LEU A 307 -2.82 13.26 -8.08
CA LEU A 307 -3.83 12.60 -8.93
C LEU A 307 -5.20 13.31 -8.89
N SER A 308 -5.59 13.87 -7.75
CA SER A 308 -6.92 14.48 -7.53
C SER A 308 -6.82 15.94 -7.06
N PRO A 309 -7.77 16.82 -7.45
CA PRO A 309 -7.83 18.20 -6.97
C PRO A 309 -8.31 18.29 -5.52
N PRO A 310 -8.04 19.40 -4.79
CA PRO A 310 -8.46 19.53 -3.39
C PRO A 310 -9.99 19.44 -3.21
N ALA A 311 -10.44 18.44 -2.45
CA ALA A 311 -11.84 18.18 -2.13
C ALA A 311 -12.26 18.76 -0.75
N ASN A 312 -13.56 18.78 -0.48
CA ASN A 312 -14.12 19.23 0.81
C ASN A 312 -14.31 18.09 1.83
N ARG A 313 -14.01 16.86 1.44
CA ARG A 313 -14.02 15.61 2.22
C ARG A 313 -12.80 14.76 1.82
N PRO A 314 -12.34 13.83 2.67
CA PRO A 314 -11.11 13.08 2.38
C PRO A 314 -11.28 12.08 1.22
N GLN A 315 -10.25 12.00 0.37
CA GLN A 315 -10.21 11.14 -0.81
C GLN A 315 -9.38 9.86 -0.63
N HIS A 316 -9.42 8.95 -1.61
CA HIS A 316 -8.65 7.71 -1.62
C HIS A 316 -7.18 7.96 -1.22
N THR A 317 -6.63 7.07 -0.38
CA THR A 317 -5.32 7.17 0.30
C THR A 317 -5.19 8.18 1.45
N GLU A 318 -6.13 9.09 1.67
CA GLU A 318 -5.98 10.09 2.74
C GLU A 318 -6.26 9.53 4.15
N ASP A 319 -6.95 8.41 4.26
CA ASP A 319 -7.05 7.65 5.51
C ASP A 319 -5.70 7.04 5.92
N LEU A 320 -4.85 6.64 4.96
CA LEU A 320 -3.48 6.17 5.22
C LEU A 320 -2.66 7.21 5.98
N VAL A 321 -2.92 8.50 5.75
CA VAL A 321 -2.27 9.56 6.53
C VAL A 321 -2.59 9.41 8.01
N ARG A 322 -3.85 9.14 8.40
CA ARG A 322 -4.24 8.98 9.82
C ARG A 322 -4.19 7.54 10.36
N HIS A 323 -4.01 6.54 9.50
CA HIS A 323 -3.70 5.17 9.93
C HIS A 323 -2.20 4.92 10.11
N LEU A 324 -1.35 5.76 9.50
CA LEU A 324 0.12 5.66 9.58
C LEU A 324 0.77 6.86 10.29
N THR A 325 0.13 8.06 10.32
CA THR A 325 0.40 9.07 11.38
C THR A 325 -0.59 8.92 12.51
N LEU A 326 -0.08 8.93 13.74
CA LEU A 326 -0.88 9.08 14.96
C LEU A 326 -0.18 10.03 15.93
N THR A 327 0.35 11.14 15.39
CA THR A 327 0.85 12.32 16.13
C THR A 327 -0.33 13.08 16.75
N PHE A 328 -0.85 12.53 17.84
CA PHE A 328 -1.87 13.17 18.67
C PHE A 328 -1.31 14.33 19.51
N SER A 329 -1.10 15.49 18.90
CA SER A 329 -1.20 16.74 19.64
C SER A 329 -2.67 17.10 19.82
N ILE A 330 -3.34 16.43 20.77
CA ILE A 330 -4.61 16.93 21.32
C ILE A 330 -4.26 18.09 22.25
N THR A 331 -4.05 19.27 21.67
CA THR A 331 -4.09 20.53 22.42
C THR A 331 -5.55 20.81 22.77
N THR A 332 -5.90 20.61 24.03
CA THR A 332 -7.17 20.98 24.66
C THR A 332 -7.37 22.49 24.74
#